data_AF-A0AAU4PRN9-F1
#
_entry.id   AF-A0AAU4PRN9-F1
#
_cell.length_a   1.000
_cell.length_b   1.000
_cell.length_c   1.000
_cell.angle_alpha   90.00
_cell.angle_beta   90.00
_cell.angle_gamma   90.00
#
_symmetry.space_group_name_H-M   'P 1'
#
loop_
_entity.id
_entity.type
_entity.pdbx_description
1 polymer ?
#
loop_
_entity_poly.entity_id
_entity_poly.type
_entity_poly.pdbx_seq_one_letter_code
_entity_poly.pdbx_strand_id
1 'polypeptide(L)'
;MAVLPVAAHESDDYRVQLAALGTKLEYLHPALRAGEIARRSATPNHPANTAGTRAYQEHVRIIREMHIQHEGWKRLLHDHLEVVCSPDGTTAIGAMTGDAATGDRTLHPRNRRRRGAATERVAEANTQLEFFPAPVRRHEMVLSADKVDRLQVWFLVSYRVAVGGKLHIHNELSLPGEVADGYVTSWKQRVPLPVLEMDGLERPHEDGPGEIDIPVDFR
;
A
#
# COMPACT_ATOMS: atom_id res chain seq x y z
N MET A 1 29.83 -32.47 -6.56
CA MET A 1 29.37 -31.37 -5.69
C MET A 1 27.87 -31.51 -5.52
N ALA A 2 27.41 -31.78 -4.30
CA ALA A 2 26.00 -31.99 -4.02
C ALA A 2 25.25 -30.65 -4.09
N VAL A 3 24.17 -30.62 -4.86
CA VAL A 3 23.21 -29.53 -4.87
C VAL A 3 22.46 -29.61 -3.54
N LEU A 4 22.68 -28.62 -2.68
CA LEU A 4 21.88 -28.45 -1.47
C LEU A 4 20.43 -28.15 -1.90
N PRO A 5 19.44 -28.83 -1.33
CA PRO A 5 18.05 -28.50 -1.61
C PRO A 5 17.76 -27.12 -1.03
N VAL A 6 17.21 -26.22 -1.85
CA VAL A 6 16.57 -25.00 -1.38
C VAL A 6 15.43 -25.45 -0.47
N ALA A 7 15.57 -25.20 0.84
CA ALA A 7 14.61 -25.61 1.84
C ALA A 7 13.24 -24.98 1.52
N ALA A 8 12.28 -25.81 1.15
CA ALA A 8 10.88 -25.46 0.98
C ALA A 8 10.16 -25.34 2.35
N HIS A 9 10.66 -24.46 3.24
CA HIS A 9 10.17 -24.40 4.62
C HIS A 9 9.52 -23.06 5.06
N GLU A 10 9.36 -22.07 4.17
CA GLU A 10 8.82 -20.74 4.53
C GLU A 10 7.47 -20.37 3.89
N SER A 11 6.92 -21.21 3.01
CA SER A 11 5.90 -20.80 2.03
C SER A 11 4.48 -20.55 2.56
N ASP A 12 4.18 -20.78 3.84
CA ASP A 12 2.81 -20.65 4.39
C ASP A 12 2.63 -19.64 5.54
N ASP A 13 3.71 -19.07 6.10
CA ASP A 13 3.63 -18.13 7.23
C ASP A 13 2.83 -16.88 6.87
N TYR A 14 3.10 -16.30 5.69
CA TYR A 14 2.37 -15.11 5.23
C TYR A 14 0.87 -15.39 5.01
N ARG A 15 0.48 -16.61 4.60
CA ARG A 15 -0.93 -16.95 4.39
C ARG A 15 -1.71 -16.92 5.70
N VAL A 16 -1.13 -17.45 6.77
CA VAL A 16 -1.72 -17.42 8.12
C VAL A 16 -1.84 -15.98 8.61
N GLN A 17 -0.79 -15.17 8.44
CA GLN A 17 -0.80 -13.76 8.82
C GLN A 17 -1.84 -12.94 8.05
N LEU A 18 -1.95 -13.13 6.73
CA LEU A 18 -2.98 -12.47 5.93
C LEU A 18 -4.39 -12.91 6.35
N ALA A 19 -4.61 -14.21 6.58
CA ALA A 19 -5.89 -14.73 7.02
C ALA A 19 -6.33 -14.15 8.38
N ALA A 20 -5.39 -13.97 9.31
CA ALA A 20 -5.64 -13.32 10.59
C ALA A 20 -6.09 -11.85 10.44
N LEU A 21 -5.71 -11.19 9.35
CA LEU A 21 -6.14 -9.83 8.99
C LEU A 21 -7.42 -9.80 8.15
N GLY A 22 -8.05 -10.96 7.88
CA GLY A 22 -9.24 -11.05 7.04
C GLY A 22 -8.96 -10.76 5.56
N THR A 23 -7.75 -11.02 5.09
CA THR A 23 -7.35 -10.85 3.68
C THR A 23 -6.55 -12.05 3.18
N LYS A 24 -6.17 -12.03 1.90
CA LYS A 24 -5.33 -13.06 1.27
C LYS A 24 -4.66 -12.55 0.01
N LEU A 25 -3.67 -13.30 -0.46
CA LEU A 25 -2.85 -12.92 -1.62
C LEU A 25 -3.70 -12.72 -2.88
N GLU A 26 -4.76 -13.50 -3.02
CA GLU A 26 -5.72 -13.46 -4.12
C GLU A 26 -6.54 -12.17 -4.14
N TYR A 27 -6.52 -11.36 -3.07
CA TYR A 27 -7.12 -10.02 -3.05
C TYR A 27 -6.09 -8.93 -3.36
N LEU A 28 -4.84 -9.13 -2.93
CA LEU A 28 -3.79 -8.12 -3.00
C LEU A 28 -3.05 -8.12 -4.34
N HIS A 29 -2.68 -9.29 -4.87
CA HIS A 29 -1.96 -9.39 -6.14
C HIS A 29 -2.76 -8.88 -7.35
N PRO A 30 -4.08 -9.14 -7.48
CA PRO A 30 -4.86 -8.53 -8.54
C PRO A 30 -4.84 -7.00 -8.52
N ALA A 31 -4.76 -6.39 -7.33
CA ALA A 31 -4.67 -4.94 -7.21
C ALA A 31 -3.36 -4.42 -7.81
N LEU A 32 -2.24 -5.04 -7.47
CA LEU A 32 -0.93 -4.69 -8.04
C LEU A 32 -0.87 -4.91 -9.55
N ARG A 33 -1.45 -6.00 -10.06
CA ARG A 33 -1.54 -6.26 -11.50
C ARG A 33 -2.35 -5.18 -12.22
N ALA A 34 -3.55 -4.84 -11.70
CA ALA A 34 -4.40 -3.81 -12.27
C ALA A 34 -3.72 -2.44 -12.27
N GLY A 35 -3.01 -2.10 -11.19
CA GLY A 35 -2.25 -0.86 -11.08
C GLY A 35 -1.13 -0.75 -12.11
N GLU A 36 -0.37 -1.81 -12.36
CA GLU A 36 0.65 -1.81 -13.40
C GLU A 36 0.05 -1.73 -14.80
N ILE A 37 -1.07 -2.43 -15.07
CA ILE A 37 -1.78 -2.32 -16.35
C ILE A 37 -2.22 -0.87 -16.59
N ALA A 38 -2.83 -0.22 -15.60
CA ALA A 38 -3.26 1.16 -15.70
C ALA A 38 -2.09 2.14 -15.81
N ARG A 39 -0.98 1.88 -15.12
CA ARG A 39 0.27 2.66 -15.27
C ARG A 39 0.74 2.69 -16.72
N ARG A 40 0.75 1.54 -17.39
CA ARG A 40 1.24 1.38 -18.78
C ARG A 40 0.43 2.17 -19.81
N SER A 41 -0.80 2.57 -19.47
CA SER A 41 -1.63 3.44 -20.32
C SER A 41 -1.14 4.90 -20.37
N ALA A 42 -0.29 5.33 -19.44
CA ALA A 42 0.26 6.69 -19.44
C ALA A 42 1.29 6.87 -20.56
N THR A 43 1.23 8.01 -21.23
CA THR A 43 2.15 8.41 -22.32
C THR A 43 3.00 9.60 -21.87
N PRO A 44 4.14 9.89 -22.53
CA PRO A 44 4.94 11.08 -22.25
C PRO A 44 4.21 12.42 -22.37
N ASN A 45 3.07 12.46 -23.10
CA ASN A 45 2.26 13.67 -23.25
C ASN A 45 1.29 13.91 -22.07
N HIS A 46 1.19 12.96 -21.13
CA HIS A 46 0.42 13.17 -19.91
C HIS A 46 1.27 13.89 -18.85
N PRO A 47 0.63 14.53 -17.84
CA PRO A 47 1.34 15.03 -16.67
C PRO A 47 2.21 13.94 -16.01
N ALA A 48 3.38 14.32 -15.51
CA ALA A 48 4.40 13.39 -14.99
C ALA A 48 3.90 12.41 -13.93
N ASN A 49 2.92 12.81 -13.11
CA ASN A 49 2.34 11.95 -12.06
C ASN A 49 1.28 10.96 -12.56
N THR A 50 0.80 11.07 -13.81
CA THR A 50 -0.37 10.32 -14.33
C THR A 50 -0.21 8.81 -14.17
N ALA A 51 0.97 8.28 -14.49
CA ALA A 51 1.26 6.85 -14.41
C ALA A 51 1.12 6.33 -12.95
N GLY A 52 1.62 7.12 -11.99
CA GLY A 52 1.49 6.81 -10.57
C GLY A 52 0.06 6.95 -10.05
N THR A 53 -0.63 8.01 -10.45
CA THR A 53 -2.03 8.27 -10.07
C THR A 53 -2.96 7.16 -10.55
N ARG A 54 -2.85 6.74 -11.82
CA ARG A 54 -3.65 5.64 -12.37
C ARG A 54 -3.40 4.32 -11.63
N ALA A 55 -2.14 4.01 -11.33
CA ALA A 55 -1.80 2.81 -10.56
C ALA A 55 -2.44 2.84 -9.17
N TYR A 56 -2.32 3.95 -8.45
CA TYR A 56 -2.90 4.12 -7.12
C TYR A 56 -4.44 3.97 -7.14
N GLN A 57 -5.11 4.58 -8.11
CA GLN A 57 -6.57 4.47 -8.27
C GLN A 57 -7.01 3.01 -8.42
N GLU A 58 -6.32 2.25 -9.26
CA GLU A 58 -6.62 0.82 -9.44
C GLU A 58 -6.27 -0.03 -8.21
N HIS A 59 -5.17 0.27 -7.50
CA HIS A 59 -4.85 -0.41 -6.24
C HIS A 59 -6.00 -0.27 -5.24
N VAL A 60 -6.47 0.97 -5.02
CA VAL A 60 -7.57 1.27 -4.10
C VAL A 60 -8.86 0.61 -4.57
N ARG A 61 -9.18 0.70 -5.86
CA ARG A 61 -10.40 0.13 -6.45
C ARG A 61 -10.46 -1.38 -6.25
N ILE A 62 -9.42 -2.11 -6.68
CA ILE A 62 -9.41 -3.57 -6.59
C ILE A 62 -9.36 -4.05 -5.14
N ILE A 63 -8.54 -3.45 -4.28
CA ILE A 63 -8.52 -3.81 -2.85
C ILE A 63 -9.92 -3.66 -2.26
N ARG A 64 -10.62 -2.54 -2.53
CA ARG A 64 -12.00 -2.34 -2.08
C ARG A 64 -12.95 -3.39 -2.64
N GLU A 65 -12.97 -3.59 -3.95
CA GLU A 65 -13.88 -4.54 -4.60
C GLU A 65 -13.71 -5.97 -4.06
N MET A 66 -12.47 -6.45 -3.96
CA MET A 66 -12.19 -7.81 -3.48
C MET A 66 -12.68 -8.01 -2.04
N HIS A 67 -12.39 -7.08 -1.13
CA HIS A 67 -12.79 -7.22 0.28
C HIS A 67 -14.28 -6.94 0.51
N ILE A 68 -14.88 -6.01 -0.23
CA ILE A 68 -16.33 -5.75 -0.15
C ILE A 68 -17.11 -6.98 -0.62
N GLN A 69 -16.71 -7.56 -1.75
CA GLN A 69 -17.42 -8.68 -2.37
C GLN A 69 -17.30 -9.98 -1.57
N HIS A 70 -16.12 -10.26 -1.03
CA HIS A 70 -15.84 -11.58 -0.44
C HIS A 70 -15.87 -11.59 1.09
N GLU A 71 -15.57 -10.46 1.74
CA GLU A 71 -15.41 -10.40 3.20
C GLU A 71 -16.42 -9.46 3.87
N GLY A 72 -17.30 -8.82 3.09
CA GLY A 72 -18.30 -7.88 3.61
C GLY A 72 -17.72 -6.59 4.19
N TRP A 73 -16.47 -6.26 3.84
CA TRP A 73 -15.81 -5.02 4.26
C TRP A 73 -16.52 -3.80 3.67
N LYS A 74 -16.21 -2.60 4.16
CA LYS A 74 -16.82 -1.35 3.67
C LYS A 74 -15.76 -0.31 3.31
N ARG A 75 -16.13 0.61 2.42
CA ARG A 75 -15.32 1.79 2.10
C ARG A 75 -15.22 2.67 3.33
N LEU A 76 -14.04 3.21 3.57
CA LEU A 76 -13.78 4.18 4.62
C LEU A 76 -12.83 5.25 4.08
N LEU A 77 -13.19 6.52 4.27
CA LEU A 77 -12.28 7.64 4.13
C LEU A 77 -11.82 8.02 5.54
N HIS A 78 -10.61 7.58 5.89
CA HIS A 78 -10.05 7.86 7.21
C HIS A 78 -8.91 8.86 7.03
N ASP A 79 -9.13 10.10 7.48
CA ASP A 79 -8.13 11.16 7.43
C ASP A 79 -7.48 11.32 6.02
N HIS A 80 -8.34 11.47 4.99
CA HIS A 80 -7.94 11.54 3.58
C HIS A 80 -7.34 10.26 2.98
N LEU A 81 -7.24 9.17 3.74
CA LEU A 81 -6.84 7.87 3.23
C LEU A 81 -8.05 7.10 2.71
N GLU A 82 -7.98 6.73 1.44
CA GLU A 82 -8.98 5.92 0.77
C GLU A 82 -8.73 4.44 1.08
N VAL A 83 -9.32 3.94 2.17
CA VAL A 83 -9.11 2.57 2.67
C VAL A 83 -10.37 1.71 2.54
N VAL A 84 -10.21 0.41 2.74
CA VAL A 84 -11.30 -0.55 2.94
C VAL A 84 -11.19 -1.11 4.36
N CYS A 85 -12.29 -1.17 5.10
CA CYS A 85 -12.31 -1.47 6.53
C CYS A 85 -13.16 -2.72 6.83
N SER A 86 -12.64 -3.56 7.72
CA SER A 86 -13.28 -4.80 8.18
C SER A 86 -14.64 -4.54 8.85
N PRO A 87 -15.57 -5.52 8.86
CA PRO A 87 -16.91 -5.32 9.40
C PRO A 87 -16.94 -4.93 10.89
N ASP A 88 -15.98 -5.42 11.67
CA ASP A 88 -15.81 -5.11 13.09
C ASP A 88 -15.23 -3.70 13.31
N GLY A 89 -14.59 -3.11 12.30
CA GLY A 89 -14.00 -1.78 12.34
C GLY A 89 -12.61 -1.71 12.98
N THR A 90 -11.89 -2.83 13.04
CA THR A 90 -10.57 -2.93 13.70
C THR A 90 -9.40 -2.88 12.71
N THR A 91 -9.61 -3.31 11.46
CA THR A 91 -8.58 -3.38 10.43
C THR A 91 -9.01 -2.56 9.21
N ALA A 92 -8.10 -1.76 8.67
CA ALA A 92 -8.29 -1.14 7.37
C ALA A 92 -7.06 -1.37 6.48
N ILE A 93 -7.27 -1.49 5.17
CA ILE A 93 -6.20 -1.68 4.18
C ILE A 93 -6.22 -0.52 3.18
N GLY A 94 -5.09 0.15 3.05
CA GLY A 94 -4.76 1.13 2.00
C GLY A 94 -3.61 0.65 1.11
N ALA A 95 -3.19 1.49 0.17
CA ALA A 95 -2.08 1.19 -0.74
C ALA A 95 -1.00 2.28 -0.69
N MET A 96 0.26 1.87 -0.76
CA MET A 96 1.39 2.79 -0.84
C MET A 96 2.55 2.25 -1.67
N THR A 97 3.40 3.16 -2.14
CA THR A 97 4.65 2.82 -2.82
C THR A 97 5.81 2.86 -1.84
N GLY A 98 6.57 1.78 -1.75
CA GLY A 98 7.80 1.70 -0.98
C GLY A 98 9.05 1.90 -1.83
N ASP A 99 10.20 1.67 -1.22
CA ASP A 99 11.53 1.71 -1.84
C ASP A 99 12.09 0.30 -2.10
N ALA A 100 13.37 0.22 -2.47
CA ALA A 100 14.03 -1.04 -2.81
C ALA A 100 14.13 -2.05 -1.65
N ALA A 101 13.89 -1.64 -0.40
CA ALA A 101 13.85 -2.55 0.75
C ALA A 101 12.47 -3.22 0.94
N THR A 102 11.46 -2.85 0.15
CA THR A 102 10.11 -3.43 0.24
C THR A 102 10.16 -4.94 -0.03
N GLY A 103 9.49 -5.73 0.80
CA GLY A 103 9.43 -7.19 0.66
C GLY A 103 10.70 -7.92 1.10
N ASP A 104 11.79 -7.22 1.43
CA ASP A 104 12.98 -7.81 2.02
C ASP A 104 12.83 -7.91 3.55
N ARG A 105 12.92 -9.13 4.10
CA ARG A 105 12.77 -9.39 5.55
C ARG A 105 13.90 -8.78 6.38
N THR A 106 15.06 -8.54 5.78
CA THR A 106 16.29 -8.09 6.45
C THR A 106 16.49 -6.58 6.38
N LEU A 107 15.77 -5.89 5.50
CA LEU A 107 15.84 -4.46 5.31
C LEU A 107 14.61 -3.73 5.86
N HIS A 108 14.71 -2.40 5.99
CA HIS A 108 13.66 -1.54 6.52
C HIS A 108 13.12 -0.64 5.41
N PRO A 109 11.95 -0.95 4.83
CA PRO A 109 11.39 -0.16 3.75
C PRO A 109 10.88 1.19 4.22
N ARG A 110 10.96 2.18 3.34
CA ARG A 110 10.34 3.49 3.52
C ARG A 110 9.37 3.77 2.38
N ASN A 111 8.40 4.65 2.61
CA ASN A 111 7.60 5.19 1.52
C ASN A 111 8.46 6.02 0.56
N ARG A 112 8.27 5.80 -0.74
CA ARG A 112 9.07 6.45 -1.80
C ARG A 112 8.87 7.96 -1.94
N ARG A 113 7.72 8.47 -1.52
CA ARG A 113 7.36 9.89 -1.61
C ARG A 113 6.99 10.39 -0.23
N ARG A 114 7.36 11.63 0.08
CA ARG A 114 6.90 12.30 1.29
C ARG A 114 5.37 12.24 1.34
N ARG A 115 4.82 11.68 2.41
CA ARG A 115 3.38 11.69 2.65
C ARG A 115 3.03 12.94 3.45
N GLY A 116 1.80 13.44 3.25
CA GLY A 116 1.29 14.53 4.07
C GLY A 116 0.94 14.06 5.48
N ALA A 117 0.48 15.01 6.31
CA ALA A 117 0.14 14.81 7.72
C ALA A 117 -0.84 13.65 8.00
N ALA A 118 -1.57 13.17 6.99
CA ALA A 118 -2.45 12.00 7.09
C ALA A 118 -1.73 10.69 7.41
N THR A 119 -0.53 10.45 6.85
CA THR A 119 0.22 9.24 7.15
C THR A 119 0.92 9.32 8.50
N GLU A 120 1.35 10.52 8.91
CA GLU A 120 1.86 10.80 10.25
C GLU A 120 0.78 10.48 11.30
N ARG A 121 -0.41 11.05 11.16
CA ARG A 121 -1.52 10.81 12.10
C ARG A 121 -1.98 9.35 12.17
N VAL A 122 -1.98 8.61 11.06
CA VAL A 122 -2.29 7.17 11.11
C VAL A 122 -1.21 6.38 11.84
N ALA A 123 0.06 6.71 11.67
CA ALA A 123 1.14 6.05 12.39
C ALA A 123 1.11 6.39 13.88
N GLU A 124 0.81 7.66 14.22
CA GLU A 124 0.51 8.10 15.58
C GLU A 124 -0.69 7.35 16.15
N ALA A 125 -1.83 7.27 15.45
CA ALA A 125 -3.03 6.52 15.86
C ALA A 125 -2.78 5.01 16.04
N ASN A 126 -1.96 4.43 15.15
CA ASN A 126 -1.50 3.05 15.31
C ASN A 126 -0.64 2.89 16.58
N THR A 127 0.03 3.96 17.04
CA THR A 127 0.98 3.99 18.17
C THR A 127 0.35 4.46 19.50
N GLN A 128 -0.67 5.31 19.46
CA GLN A 128 -1.42 5.87 20.59
C GLN A 128 -2.88 6.12 20.17
N LEU A 129 -3.84 5.86 21.07
CA LEU A 129 -5.27 6.08 20.83
C LEU A 129 -5.57 7.58 20.67
N GLU A 130 -5.80 8.07 19.45
CA GLU A 130 -6.36 9.40 19.23
C GLU A 130 -7.41 9.48 18.09
N PHE A 131 -8.40 10.34 18.32
CA PHE A 131 -9.62 10.57 17.53
C PHE A 131 -9.44 11.64 16.45
N PHE A 132 -9.94 11.39 15.23
CA PHE A 132 -10.23 12.47 14.26
C PHE A 132 -11.46 12.19 13.38
N PRO A 133 -12.43 13.13 13.25
CA PRO A 133 -13.54 13.02 12.31
C PRO A 133 -13.15 13.52 10.90
N ALA A 134 -13.55 12.79 9.86
CA ALA A 134 -13.37 13.15 8.44
C ALA A 134 -14.72 13.45 7.76
N PRO A 135 -14.74 14.25 6.69
CA PRO A 135 -15.96 14.49 5.91
C PRO A 135 -16.48 13.20 5.26
N VAL A 136 -17.75 12.87 5.53
CA VAL A 136 -18.39 11.62 5.12
C VAL A 136 -18.84 11.71 3.66
N ARG A 137 -18.41 10.76 2.80
CA ARG A 137 -19.01 10.61 1.46
C ARG A 137 -20.15 9.59 1.47
N ARG A 138 -21.06 9.72 0.51
CA ARG A 138 -22.15 8.74 0.29
C ARG A 138 -21.51 7.36 0.03
N HIS A 139 -21.91 6.35 0.82
CA HIS A 139 -21.43 4.95 0.81
C HIS A 139 -20.12 4.66 1.57
N GLU A 140 -19.68 5.54 2.46
CA GLU A 140 -18.60 5.23 3.42
C GLU A 140 -19.17 4.78 4.77
N MET A 141 -18.46 3.85 5.43
CA MET A 141 -18.73 3.52 6.83
C MET A 141 -18.32 4.70 7.69
N VAL A 142 -19.17 5.05 8.65
CA VAL A 142 -18.82 5.96 9.74
C VAL A 142 -18.46 5.12 10.96
N LEU A 143 -17.23 5.27 11.44
CA LEU A 143 -16.79 4.61 12.67
C LEU A 143 -17.22 5.42 13.88
N SER A 144 -17.59 4.72 14.96
CA SER A 144 -17.69 5.36 16.26
C SER A 144 -16.30 5.79 16.73
N ALA A 145 -16.26 6.85 17.52
CA ALA A 145 -15.28 7.17 18.53
C ALA A 145 -14.29 6.04 18.89
N ASP A 146 -14.72 5.10 19.74
CA ASP A 146 -13.89 4.00 20.23
C ASP A 146 -13.40 3.03 19.15
N LYS A 147 -13.98 3.05 17.94
CA LYS A 147 -13.52 2.22 16.82
C LYS A 147 -12.41 2.91 16.06
N VAL A 148 -12.47 4.23 15.89
CA VAL A 148 -11.38 5.03 15.32
C VAL A 148 -10.10 4.79 16.13
N ASP A 149 -10.23 4.87 17.45
CA ASP A 149 -9.16 4.62 18.42
C ASP A 149 -8.48 3.25 18.35
N ARG A 150 -9.20 2.25 17.85
CA ARG A 150 -8.72 0.86 17.76
C ARG A 150 -8.44 0.44 16.33
N LEU A 151 -8.63 1.34 15.36
CA LEU A 151 -8.46 1.05 13.95
C LEU A 151 -6.97 0.94 13.62
N GLN A 152 -6.56 -0.22 13.15
CA GLN A 152 -5.23 -0.43 12.59
C GLN A 152 -5.28 -0.27 11.08
N VAL A 153 -4.58 0.74 10.55
CA VAL A 153 -4.50 0.96 9.10
C VAL A 153 -3.21 0.34 8.56
N TRP A 154 -3.40 -0.74 7.82
CA TRP A 154 -2.36 -1.47 7.10
C TRP A 154 -2.21 -0.93 5.68
N PHE A 155 -1.00 -1.04 5.14
CA PHE A 155 -0.74 -0.65 3.76
C PHE A 155 -0.17 -1.80 2.95
N LEU A 156 -0.76 -2.05 1.78
CA LEU A 156 -0.12 -2.80 0.73
C LEU A 156 1.00 -1.93 0.14
N VAL A 157 2.22 -2.18 0.58
CA VAL A 157 3.43 -1.50 0.13
C VAL A 157 3.96 -2.22 -1.10
N SER A 158 4.28 -1.48 -2.16
CA SER A 158 4.83 -2.05 -3.39
C SER A 158 6.01 -1.26 -3.94
N TYR A 159 7.00 -1.99 -4.47
CA TYR A 159 8.14 -1.47 -5.18
C TYR A 159 8.33 -2.25 -6.48
N ARG A 160 8.40 -1.53 -7.61
CA ARG A 160 8.53 -2.12 -8.94
C ARG A 160 9.97 -2.05 -9.41
N VAL A 161 10.46 -3.12 -10.02
CA VAL A 161 11.78 -3.19 -10.65
C VAL A 161 11.69 -3.99 -11.94
N ALA A 162 12.26 -3.45 -13.02
CA ALA A 162 12.36 -4.15 -14.31
C ALA A 162 13.73 -4.84 -14.38
N VAL A 163 13.75 -6.17 -14.50
CA VAL A 163 14.98 -6.97 -14.59
C VAL A 163 14.77 -8.06 -15.64
N GLY A 164 15.73 -8.22 -16.56
CA GLY A 164 15.71 -9.31 -17.54
C GLY A 164 14.47 -9.33 -18.45
N GLY A 165 13.94 -8.16 -18.82
CA GLY A 165 12.72 -8.05 -19.65
C GLY A 165 11.41 -8.36 -18.93
N LYS A 166 11.47 -8.61 -17.62
CA LYS A 166 10.29 -8.84 -16.77
C LYS A 166 10.14 -7.72 -15.76
N LEU A 167 8.90 -7.54 -15.31
CA LEU A 167 8.60 -6.67 -14.18
C LEU A 167 8.42 -7.51 -12.93
N HIS A 168 9.19 -7.19 -11.90
CA HIS A 168 9.05 -7.72 -10.55
C HIS A 168 8.44 -6.64 -9.67
N ILE A 169 7.38 -6.99 -8.94
CA ILE A 169 6.76 -6.13 -7.94
C ILE A 169 7.01 -6.77 -6.57
N HIS A 170 8.01 -6.23 -5.88
CA HIS A 170 8.27 -6.55 -4.48
C HIS A 170 7.17 -5.90 -3.65
N ASN A 171 6.60 -6.64 -2.71
CA ASN A 171 5.44 -6.17 -1.97
C ASN A 171 5.35 -6.77 -0.57
N GLU A 172 4.66 -6.05 0.30
CA GLU A 172 4.37 -6.45 1.67
C GLU A 172 3.07 -5.80 2.16
N LEU A 173 2.40 -6.44 3.11
CA LEU A 173 1.33 -5.82 3.88
C LEU A 173 1.89 -5.43 5.24
N SER A 174 1.98 -4.12 5.51
CA SER A 174 2.71 -3.61 6.67
C SER A 174 1.91 -2.59 7.46
N LEU A 175 2.04 -2.67 8.78
CA LEU A 175 1.41 -1.77 9.75
C LEU A 175 2.46 -0.72 10.18
N PRO A 176 2.29 0.56 9.82
CA PRO A 176 3.25 1.60 10.20
C PRO A 176 3.25 1.81 11.71
N GLY A 177 4.45 2.03 12.27
CA GLY A 177 4.66 2.38 13.66
C GLY A 177 4.95 3.87 13.82
N GLU A 178 6.21 4.27 13.58
CA GLU A 178 6.62 5.67 13.64
C GLU A 178 6.69 6.28 12.25
N VAL A 179 6.33 7.55 12.15
CA VAL A 179 6.52 8.38 10.95
C VAL A 179 7.23 9.67 11.37
N ALA A 180 8.25 10.04 10.62
CA ALA A 180 8.96 11.31 10.76
C ALA A 180 9.08 11.99 9.39
N ASP A 181 8.79 13.29 9.35
CA ASP A 181 8.85 14.13 8.14
C ASP A 181 8.08 13.56 6.94
N GLY A 182 6.93 12.92 7.19
CA GLY A 182 6.11 12.29 6.18
C GLY A 182 6.66 10.95 5.67
N TYR A 183 7.65 10.37 6.35
CA TYR A 183 8.22 9.05 6.04
C TYR A 183 8.02 8.06 7.19
N VAL A 184 7.52 6.87 6.88
CA VAL A 184 7.51 5.74 7.82
C VAL A 184 8.96 5.39 8.14
N THR A 185 9.33 5.56 9.41
CA THR A 185 10.66 5.28 9.95
C THR A 185 10.70 3.92 10.64
N SER A 186 9.56 3.42 11.11
CA SER A 186 9.45 2.07 11.68
C SER A 186 8.11 1.42 11.36
N TRP A 187 8.11 0.08 11.36
CA TRP A 187 6.92 -0.74 11.13
C TRP A 187 6.63 -1.58 12.37
N LYS A 188 5.41 -1.52 12.88
CA LYS A 188 4.96 -2.37 14.01
C LYS A 188 4.92 -3.83 13.63
N GLN A 189 4.45 -4.11 12.43
CA GLN A 189 4.40 -5.44 11.86
C GLN A 189 4.56 -5.37 10.35
N ARG A 190 5.25 -6.35 9.79
CA ARG A 190 5.45 -6.50 8.35
C ARG A 190 5.10 -7.92 7.95
N VAL A 191 4.37 -8.05 6.85
CA VAL A 191 4.09 -9.34 6.21
C VAL A 191 4.67 -9.29 4.79
N PRO A 192 5.95 -9.64 4.60
CA PRO A 192 6.54 -9.74 3.27
C PRO A 192 5.84 -10.81 2.43
N LEU A 193 5.50 -10.45 1.19
CA LEU A 193 4.69 -11.28 0.30
C LEU A 193 5.54 -11.81 -0.87
N PRO A 194 5.12 -12.93 -1.50
CA PRO A 194 5.78 -13.41 -2.70
C PRO A 194 5.85 -12.32 -3.78
N VAL A 195 7.00 -12.23 -4.45
CA VAL A 195 7.21 -11.28 -5.55
C VAL A 195 6.20 -11.56 -6.66
N LEU A 196 5.51 -10.51 -7.10
CA LEU A 196 4.59 -10.59 -8.23
C LEU A 196 5.35 -10.34 -9.53
N GLU A 197 5.37 -11.34 -10.41
CA GLU A 197 5.98 -11.23 -11.73
C GLU A 197 4.93 -10.91 -12.81
N MET A 198 5.31 -10.04 -13.74
CA MET A 198 4.54 -9.66 -14.93
C MET A 198 5.46 -9.51 -16.14
N ASP A 199 4.93 -9.80 -17.32
CA ASP A 199 5.65 -9.54 -18.57
C ASP A 199 6.00 -8.05 -18.68
N GLY A 200 7.24 -7.75 -19.05
CA GLY A 200 7.71 -6.38 -19.24
C GLY A 200 7.05 -5.75 -20.47
N LEU A 201 6.29 -4.68 -20.27
CA LEU A 201 6.10 -3.67 -21.30
C LEU A 201 6.91 -2.46 -20.85
N GLU A 202 8.11 -2.30 -21.41
CA GLU A 202 8.90 -1.10 -21.20
C GLU A 202 8.30 0.05 -22.02
N ARG A 203 7.98 1.15 -21.35
CA ARG A 203 8.22 2.48 -21.91
C ARG A 203 9.42 3.05 -21.17
N PRO A 204 10.36 3.74 -21.84
CA PRO A 204 11.54 4.28 -21.19
C PRO A 204 11.12 5.14 -19.99
N HIS A 205 11.56 4.75 -18.81
CA HIS A 205 11.51 5.60 -17.63
C HIS A 205 12.67 6.58 -17.75
N GLU A 206 12.42 7.80 -18.22
CA GLU A 206 13.19 8.93 -17.72
C GLU A 206 12.57 9.26 -16.36
N ASP A 207 13.22 8.81 -15.30
CA ASP A 207 13.05 9.41 -13.99
C ASP A 207 13.40 10.90 -14.13
N GLY A 208 12.38 11.72 -14.38
CA GLY A 208 12.51 13.17 -14.28
C GLY A 208 13.07 13.51 -12.90
N PRO A 209 13.95 14.52 -12.80
CA PRO A 209 14.61 14.88 -11.55
C PRO A 209 13.56 15.13 -10.45
N GLY A 210 13.96 14.83 -9.22
CA GLY A 210 13.13 14.83 -8.02
C GLY A 210 12.27 16.07 -7.82
N GLU A 211 11.31 15.92 -6.90
CA GLU A 211 10.36 16.92 -6.40
C GLU A 211 10.64 18.37 -6.85
N ILE A 212 9.78 18.88 -7.74
CA ILE A 212 9.66 20.32 -7.92
C ILE A 212 8.90 20.84 -6.70
N ASP A 213 9.65 21.42 -5.77
CA ASP A 213 9.10 22.23 -4.68
C ASP A 213 8.60 23.54 -5.28
N ILE A 214 7.29 23.65 -5.51
CA ILE A 214 6.66 24.90 -5.93
C ILE A 214 6.21 25.62 -4.66
N PRO A 215 6.90 26.67 -4.20
CA PRO A 215 6.42 27.46 -3.08
C PRO A 215 5.10 28.14 -3.48
N VAL A 216 4.03 27.82 -2.74
CA VAL A 216 2.73 28.48 -2.90
C VAL A 216 2.75 29.74 -2.04
N ASP A 217 2.88 30.90 -2.70
CA ASP A 217 2.78 32.19 -2.04
C ASP A 217 1.30 32.56 -1.92
N PHE A 218 0.75 32.50 -0.71
CA PHE A 218 -0.60 32.99 -0.45
C PHE A 218 -0.55 34.51 -0.36
N ARG A 219 -1.01 35.18 -1.43
CA ARG A 219 -1.39 36.61 -1.39
C ARG A 219 -2.87 36.77 -1.09
#